data_AF-A0AAT9LC88-F1
#
_entry.id   AF-A0AAT9LC88-F1
#
_cell.length_a   1.000
_cell.length_b   1.000
_cell.length_c   1.000
_cell.angle_alpha   90.00
_cell.angle_beta   90.00
_cell.angle_gamma   90.00
#
_symmetry.space_group_name_H-M   'P 1'
#
loop_
_entity.id
_entity.type
_entity.pdbx_description
1 polymer ?
#
loop_
_entity_poly.entity_id
_entity_poly.type
_entity_poly.pdbx_seq_one_letter_code
_entity_poly.pdbx_strand_id
1 'polypeptide(L)' 'MLPHKAFEVVVFIESQVKELGMSFGVAMFPADGDSLEDLLNIADRMLYRAKEKLS' A
#
# COMPACT_ATOMS: atom_id res chain seq x y z
N MET A 1 -8.98 13.73 7.19
CA MET A 1 -7.86 12.86 6.77
C MET A 1 -7.96 11.60 7.63
N LEU A 2 -8.33 10.46 7.05
CA LEU A 2 -8.46 9.21 7.83
C LEU A 2 -7.04 8.76 8.25
N PRO A 3 -6.86 8.27 9.48
CA PRO A 3 -5.55 7.82 9.96
C PRO A 3 -5.04 6.69 9.07
N HIS A 4 -3.81 6.82 8.57
CA HIS A 4 -3.09 5.72 7.94
C HIS A 4 -2.82 4.66 9.02
N LYS A 5 -3.72 3.69 9.16
CA LYS A 5 -3.51 2.59 10.09
C LYS A 5 -2.41 1.71 9.51
N ALA A 6 -1.23 1.73 10.12
CA ALA A 6 -0.15 0.81 9.77
C ALA A 6 -0.68 -0.62 9.94
N PHE A 7 -0.59 -1.41 8.88
CA PHE A 7 -0.83 -2.84 8.95
C PHE A 7 0.51 -3.49 9.26
N GLU A 8 0.65 -3.95 10.50
CA GLU A 8 1.80 -4.69 10.98
C GLU A 8 1.42 -6.16 11.04
N VAL A 9 2.18 -6.99 10.33
CA VAL A 9 2.04 -8.44 10.36
C VAL A 9 3.30 -9.02 10.98
N VAL A 10 3.11 -9.88 11.98
CA VAL A 10 4.20 -10.67 12.53
C VAL A 10 4.33 -11.94 11.71
N VAL A 11 5.51 -12.18 11.14
CA VAL A 11 5.83 -13.41 10.42
C VAL A 11 6.91 -14.19 11.13
N PHE A 12 6.75 -15.52 11.10
CA PHE A 12 7.73 -16.47 11.60
C PHE A 12 8.52 -17.01 10.42
N ILE A 13 9.81 -16.70 10.36
CA ILE A 13 10.73 -17.19 9.33
C ILE A 13 11.80 -18.01 10.04
N GLU A 14 11.81 -19.32 9.81
CA GLU A 14 12.67 -20.29 10.50
C GLU A 14 12.56 -20.19 12.03
N SER A 15 13.60 -19.71 12.72
CA SER A 15 13.67 -19.48 14.16
C SER A 15 13.52 -18.00 14.56
N GLN A 16 13.20 -17.11 13.62
CA GLN A 16 13.10 -15.67 13.84
C GLN A 16 11.66 -15.17 13.76
N VAL A 17 11.33 -14.22 14.63
CA VAL A 17 10.10 -13.41 14.56
C VAL A 17 10.45 -12.07 13.93
N LYS A 18 9.75 -11.68 12.88
CA LYS A 18 9.92 -10.39 12.20
C LYS A 18 8.61 -9.64 12.13
N GLU A 19 8.69 -8.34 12.35
CA GLU A 19 7.60 -7.40 12.08
C GLU A 19 7.72 -6.92 10.64
N LEU A 20 6.61 -6.99 9.89
CA LEU A 20 6.49 -6.46 8.54
C LEU A 20 5.52 -5.30 8.54
N GLY A 21 6.00 -4.14 8.10
CA GLY A 21 5.15 -3.00 7.74
C GLY A 21 4.66 -3.14 6.31
N MET A 22 3.36 -2.95 6.08
CA MET A 22 2.75 -2.98 4.76
C MET A 22 2.25 -1.58 4.35
N SER A 23 2.44 -1.24 3.08
CA SER A 23 1.85 -0.07 2.44
C SER A 23 0.95 -0.53 1.29
N PHE A 24 -0.15 0.17 1.05
CA PHE A 24 -1.09 -0.13 -0.03
C PHE A 24 -1.45 1.16 -0.77
N GLY A 25 -1.60 1.05 -2.09
CA GLY A 25 -2.19 2.08 -2.93
C GLY A 25 -3.47 1.55 -3.57
N VAL A 26 -4.49 2.40 -3.66
CA VAL A 26 -5.83 2.03 -4.14
C VAL A 26 -6.26 3.03 -5.20
N ALA A 27 -6.81 2.52 -6.31
CA ALA A 27 -7.46 3.31 -7.34
C ALA A 27 -8.91 2.84 -7.54
N MET A 28 -9.80 3.74 -7.94
CA MET A 28 -11.24 3.50 -8.10
C MET A 28 -11.70 3.85 -9.51
N PHE A 29 -12.27 2.88 -10.22
CA PHE A 29 -12.97 3.14 -11.48
C PHE A 29 -14.33 3.81 -11.24
N PRO A 30 -14.76 4.79 -12.04
CA PRO A 30 -14.01 5.47 -13.12
C PRO A 30 -13.22 6.71 -12.64
N ALA A 31 -13.26 7.03 -11.35
CA ALA A 31 -12.68 8.27 -10.81
C ALA A 31 -11.18 8.42 -11.08
N ASP A 32 -10.45 7.30 -11.07
CA ASP A 32 -9.01 7.20 -11.28
C ASP A 32 -8.67 6.68 -12.69
N GLY A 33 -9.55 6.88 -13.67
CA GLY A 33 -9.30 6.57 -15.07
C GLY A 33 -10.16 5.43 -15.62
N ASP A 34 -10.11 5.31 -16.95
CA ASP A 34 -11.05 4.51 -17.72
C ASP A 34 -10.46 3.19 -18.24
N SER A 35 -9.16 2.98 -18.04
CA SER A 35 -8.46 1.75 -18.40
C SER A 35 -7.83 1.08 -17.19
N LEU A 36 -7.58 -0.23 -17.31
CA LEU A 36 -6.83 -0.98 -16.29
C LEU A 36 -5.43 -0.38 -16.07
N GLU A 37 -4.78 0.09 -17.14
CA GLU A 37 -3.46 0.71 -17.07
C GLU A 37 -3.49 2.00 -16.24
N ASP A 38 -4.52 2.83 -16.39
CA ASP A 38 -4.69 4.05 -15.58
C ASP A 38 -4.82 3.72 -14.10
N LEU A 39 -5.69 2.76 -13.76
CA LEU A 39 -5.93 2.33 -12.39
C LEU A 39 -4.68 1.75 -11.73
N LEU A 40 -3.93 0.91 -12.44
CA LEU A 40 -2.68 0.34 -11.93
C LEU A 40 -1.61 1.42 -11.70
N ASN A 41 -1.44 2.33 -12.66
CA ASN A 41 -0.48 3.43 -12.55
C ASN A 41 -0.84 4.38 -11.40
N ILE A 42 -2.13 4.62 -11.12
CA ILE A 42 -2.56 5.44 -9.99
C ILE A 42 -2.36 4.71 -8.66
N ALA A 43 -2.79 3.44 -8.58
CA ALA A 43 -2.60 2.64 -7.37
C ALA A 43 -1.11 2.55 -7.01
N ASP A 44 -0.21 2.33 -7.97
CA ASP A 44 1.24 2.27 -7.73
C ASP A 44 1.80 3.61 -7.23
N ARG A 45 1.41 4.74 -7.83
CA ARG A 45 1.80 6.07 -7.32
C ARG A 45 1.32 6.33 -5.90
N MET A 46 0.10 5.88 -5.56
CA MET A 46 -0.43 6.01 -4.20
C MET A 46 0.30 5.11 -3.21
N LEU A 47 0.71 3.91 -3.62
CA LEU A 47 1.53 2.99 -2.83
C LEU A 47 2.86 3.65 -2.43
N TYR A 48 3.59 4.22 -3.40
CA TYR A 48 4.87 4.88 -3.11
C TYR A 48 4.71 6.09 -2.18
N ARG A 49 3.68 6.91 -2.41
CA ARG A 49 3.34 8.02 -1.49
C ARG A 49 3.00 7.54 -0.08
N ALA A 50 2.35 6.39 0.06
CA ALA A 50 2.05 5.81 1.36
C ALA A 50 3.32 5.28 2.04
N LYS A 51 4.22 4.64 1.28
CA LYS A 51 5.50 4.11 1.76
C LYS A 51 6.44 5.22 2.24
N GLU A 52 6.55 6.31 1.48
CA GLU A 52 7.38 7.46 1.85
C GLU A 52 6.94 8.12 3.16
N LYS A 53 5.64 8.12 3.46
CA LYS A 53 5.12 8.69 4.73
C LYS A 53 5.39 7.83 5.97
N LEU A 54 5.76 6.56 5.78
CA LEU A 54 6.08 5.60 6.84
C LEU A 54 7.60 5.52 7.11
N SER A 55 8.41 6.22 6.32
CA SER A 55 9.87 6.25 6.38
C SER A 55 10.37 7.47 7.15
#